data_AF-A0A427UYR0-F1
#
_entry.id   AF-A0A427UYR0-F1
#
_cell.length_a   1.000
_cell.length_b   1.000
_cell.length_c   1.000
_cell.angle_alpha   90.00
_cell.angle_beta   90.00
_cell.angle_gamma   90.00
#
_symmetry.space_group_name_H-M   'P 1'
#
loop_
_entity.id
_entity.type
_entity.pdbx_description
1 polymer ?
#
loop_
_entity_poly.entity_id
_entity_poly.type
_entity_poly.pdbx_seq_one_letter_code
_entity_poly.pdbx_strand_id
1 'polypeptide(L)'
;MRSSVTEKQINVYFGKNTHAYEAEAQLIADISQGLSVKRGRVSNKDLILTLIQMIECEKDVIRLDIYRNALEMIVQRTPDDM
;
A
#
# COMPACT_ATOMS: atom_id res chain seq x y z
N MET A 1 9.08 -34.38 21.92
CA MET A 1 8.26 -33.21 22.29
C MET A 1 8.48 -32.15 21.21
N ARG A 2 7.47 -31.86 20.38
CA ARG A 2 7.55 -30.92 19.25
C ARG A 2 7.71 -29.52 19.83
N SER A 3 8.85 -28.86 19.60
CA SER A 3 9.07 -27.47 19.99
C SER A 3 8.07 -26.60 19.23
N SER A 4 7.00 -26.17 19.90
CA SER A 4 6.08 -25.17 19.41
C SER A 4 6.87 -23.88 19.17
N VAL A 5 6.77 -23.33 17.97
CA VAL A 5 7.19 -21.95 17.65
C VAL A 5 6.78 -21.06 18.81
N THR A 6 7.75 -20.46 19.50
CA THR A 6 7.50 -19.69 20.72
C THR A 6 6.66 -18.46 20.40
N GLU A 7 5.78 -18.05 21.32
CA GLU A 7 4.94 -16.84 21.17
C GLU A 7 5.76 -15.60 20.81
N LYS A 8 7.05 -15.54 21.23
CA LYS A 8 7.99 -14.50 20.82
C LYS A 8 8.29 -14.52 19.31
N GLN A 9 8.46 -15.69 18.70
CA GLN A 9 8.66 -15.81 17.25
C GLN A 9 7.39 -15.44 16.49
N ILE A 10 6.22 -15.80 17.03
CA ILE A 10 4.91 -15.42 16.49
C ILE A 10 4.75 -13.89 16.53
N ASN A 11 5.03 -13.27 17.68
CA ASN A 11 4.92 -11.82 17.85
C ASN A 11 5.96 -11.04 17.05
N VAL A 12 7.15 -11.59 16.80
CA VAL A 12 8.14 -11.01 15.87
C VAL A 12 7.68 -11.14 14.42
N TYR A 13 7.02 -12.23 14.05
CA TYR A 13 6.48 -12.44 12.71
C TYR A 13 5.31 -11.49 12.43
N PHE A 14 4.38 -11.33 13.37
CA PHE A 14 3.28 -10.36 13.26
C PHE A 14 3.72 -8.90 13.52
N GLY A 15 4.73 -8.67 14.37
CA GLY A 15 5.30 -7.35 14.63
C GLY A 15 6.17 -6.82 13.48
N LYS A 16 6.70 -7.70 12.62
CA LYS A 16 7.33 -7.29 11.36
C LYS A 16 6.35 -6.61 10.40
N ASN A 17 5.05 -6.91 10.51
CA ASN A 17 4.03 -6.28 9.66
C ASN A 17 3.65 -4.87 10.11
N THR A 18 4.06 -4.41 11.31
CA THR A 18 3.68 -3.07 11.80
C THR A 18 4.38 -1.95 11.02
N HIS A 19 5.56 -2.23 10.45
CA HIS A 19 6.28 -1.32 9.55
C HIS A 19 6.24 -1.75 8.07
N ALA A 20 5.54 -2.83 7.74
CA ALA A 20 5.60 -3.45 6.40
C ALA A 20 4.98 -2.61 5.28
N TYR A 21 4.36 -1.47 5.60
CA TYR A 21 3.68 -0.62 4.63
C TYR A 21 3.99 0.87 4.79
N GLU A 22 5.09 1.25 5.45
CA GLU A 22 5.44 2.66 5.63
C GLU A 22 5.72 3.36 4.30
N ALA A 23 6.42 2.70 3.37
CA ALA A 23 6.72 3.25 2.06
C ALA A 23 5.45 3.46 1.22
N GLU A 24 4.55 2.49 1.26
CA GLU A 24 3.25 2.51 0.60
C GLU A 24 2.34 3.60 1.19
N ALA A 25 2.27 3.70 2.52
CA ALA A 25 1.50 4.71 3.20
C ALA A 25 2.01 6.13 2.88
N GLN A 26 3.33 6.32 2.88
CA GLN A 26 3.94 7.59 2.51
C GLN A 26 3.66 7.92 1.04
N LEU A 27 3.82 6.96 0.13
CA LEU A 27 3.51 7.14 -1.29
C LEU A 27 2.04 7.54 -1.50
N ILE A 28 1.10 6.88 -0.82
CA ILE A 28 -0.33 7.22 -0.90
C ILE A 28 -0.56 8.66 -0.42
N ALA A 29 0.09 9.08 0.67
CA ALA A 29 -0.01 10.44 1.19
C ALA A 29 0.52 11.47 0.18
N ASP A 30 1.67 11.20 -0.43
CA ASP A 30 2.30 12.07 -1.42
C ASP A 30 1.42 12.23 -2.67
N ILE A 31 0.87 11.12 -3.17
CA ILE A 31 -0.07 11.12 -4.32
C ILE A 31 -1.33 11.91 -3.96
N SER A 32 -1.93 11.64 -2.78
CA SER A 32 -3.12 12.34 -2.30
C SER A 32 -2.91 13.84 -2.21
N GLN A 33 -1.78 14.28 -1.63
CA GLN A 33 -1.43 15.69 -1.54
C GLN A 33 -1.25 16.31 -2.93
N GLY A 34 -0.52 15.63 -3.83
CA GLY A 34 -0.30 16.09 -5.20
C GLY A 34 -1.58 16.24 -6.02
N LEU A 35 -2.56 15.35 -5.81
CA LEU A 35 -3.87 15.41 -6.45
C LEU A 35 -4.77 16.49 -5.82
N SER A 36 -4.73 16.63 -4.49
CA SER A 36 -5.54 17.62 -3.77
C SER A 36 -5.16 19.05 -4.16
N VAL A 37 -3.87 19.34 -4.34
CA VAL A 37 -3.41 20.64 -4.83
C VAL A 37 -3.97 20.98 -6.22
N LYS A 38 -4.19 19.97 -7.08
CA LYS A 38 -4.65 20.17 -8.46
C LYS A 38 -6.18 20.23 -8.59
N ARG A 39 -6.92 19.53 -7.72
CA ARG A 39 -8.35 19.21 -7.93
C ARG A 39 -9.22 19.41 -6.69
N GLY A 40 -8.63 19.73 -5.55
CA GLY A 40 -9.33 19.88 -4.27
C GLY A 40 -9.62 18.54 -3.61
N ARG A 41 -10.76 17.92 -3.94
CA ARG A 41 -11.17 16.62 -3.38
C ARG A 41 -10.52 15.46 -4.14
N VAL A 42 -9.99 14.49 -3.39
CA VAL A 42 -9.37 13.27 -3.92
C VAL A 42 -10.21 12.08 -3.49
N SER A 43 -10.59 11.24 -4.46
CA SER A 43 -11.31 9.98 -4.22
C SER A 43 -10.37 8.78 -4.28
N ASN A 44 -10.79 7.63 -3.72
CA ASN A 44 -10.04 6.38 -3.89
C ASN A 44 -9.85 6.01 -5.37
N LYS A 45 -10.83 6.32 -6.23
CA LYS A 45 -10.73 6.14 -7.68
C LYS A 45 -9.57 6.94 -8.29
N ASP A 46 -9.37 8.18 -7.84
CA ASP A 46 -8.25 9.01 -8.33
C ASP A 46 -6.89 8.41 -7.93
N LEU A 47 -6.78 7.89 -6.70
CA LEU A 47 -5.58 7.21 -6.21
C LEU A 47 -5.31 5.93 -6.99
N ILE A 48 -6.33 5.09 -7.19
CA ILE A 48 -6.26 3.83 -7.95
C ILE A 48 -5.78 4.09 -9.38
N LEU A 49 -6.40 5.03 -10.09
CA LEU A 49 -6.01 5.35 -11.47
C LEU A 49 -4.58 5.89 -11.56
N THR A 50 -4.17 6.72 -10.59
CA THR A 50 -2.80 7.25 -10.55
C THR A 50 -1.78 6.12 -10.32
N LEU A 51 -2.04 5.21 -9.37
CA LEU A 51 -1.18 4.08 -9.08
C LEU A 51 -1.07 3.12 -10.27
N ILE A 52 -2.17 2.83 -10.97
CA ILE A 52 -2.16 2.02 -12.20
C ILE A 52 -1.25 2.66 -13.25
N GLN A 53 -1.40 3.96 -13.50
CA GLN A 53 -0.56 4.67 -14.46
C GLN A 53 0.94 4.62 -14.09
N MET A 54 1.25 4.73 -12.79
CA MET A 54 2.63 4.58 -12.31
C MET A 54 3.17 3.16 -12.53
N ILE A 55 2.37 2.13 -12.25
CA ILE A 55 2.74 0.71 -12.48
C ILE A 55 3.02 0.45 -13.97
N GLU A 56 2.21 0.98 -14.88
CA GLU A 56 2.38 0.77 -16.32
C GLU A 56 3.67 1.42 -16.88
N CYS A 57 4.18 2.46 -16.23
CA CYS A 57 5.35 3.20 -16.67
C CYS A 57 6.65 2.82 -15.93
N GLU A 58 6.56 2.07 -14.83
CA GLU A 58 7.69 1.76 -13.96
C GLU A 58 8.46 0.52 -14.44
N LYS A 59 9.79 0.62 -14.42
CA LYS A 59 10.71 -0.46 -14.83
C LYS A 59 11.51 -1.01 -13.66
N ASP A 60 11.65 -0.24 -12.59
CA ASP A 60 12.30 -0.68 -11.38
C ASP A 60 11.36 -1.62 -10.60
N VAL A 61 11.74 -2.90 -10.52
CA VAL A 61 10.95 -3.94 -9.87
C VAL A 61 10.71 -3.69 -8.38
N ILE A 62 11.59 -2.95 -7.70
CA ILE A 62 11.44 -2.62 -6.28
C ILE A 62 10.34 -1.57 -6.12
N ARG A 63 10.36 -0.53 -6.95
CA ARG A 63 9.32 0.51 -6.95
C ARG A 63 7.97 -0.05 -7.38
N LEU A 64 8.00 -0.94 -8.36
CA LEU A 64 6.82 -1.64 -8.86
C LEU A 64 6.13 -2.44 -7.74
N ASP A 65 6.90 -3.06 -6.83
CA ASP A 65 6.36 -3.76 -5.66
C ASP A 65 5.63 -2.79 -4.72
N ILE A 66 6.27 -1.66 -4.38
CA ILE A 66 5.67 -0.61 -3.55
C ILE A 66 4.37 -0.08 -4.18
N TYR A 67 4.35 0.17 -5.49
CA TYR A 67 3.15 0.68 -6.16
C TYR A 67 2.00 -0.34 -6.14
N ARG A 68 2.31 -1.63 -6.29
CA ARG A 68 1.31 -2.71 -6.20
C ARG A 68 0.76 -2.86 -4.80
N ASN A 69 1.63 -2.88 -3.79
CA ASN A 69 1.21 -2.98 -2.39
C ASN A 69 0.36 -1.76 -1.99
N ALA A 70 0.75 -0.55 -2.42
CA ALA A 70 -0.04 0.66 -2.21
C ALA A 70 -1.41 0.59 -2.90
N LEU A 71 -1.48 0.06 -4.14
CA LEU A 71 -2.74 -0.14 -4.85
C LEU A 71 -3.63 -1.15 -4.11
N GLU A 72 -3.08 -2.27 -3.67
CA GLU A 72 -3.80 -3.27 -2.89
C GLU A 72 -4.40 -2.68 -1.62
N MET A 73 -3.63 -1.88 -0.87
CA MET A 73 -4.12 -1.21 0.35
C MET A 73 -5.33 -0.31 0.09
N ILE A 74 -5.34 0.42 -1.02
CA ILE A 74 -6.46 1.30 -1.38
C ILE A 74 -7.67 0.48 -1.85
N VAL A 75 -7.45 -0.56 -2.65
CA VAL A 75 -8.52 -1.43 -3.14
C VAL A 75 -9.19 -2.16 -1.97
N GLN A 76 -8.44 -2.74 -1.04
CA GLN A 76 -9.00 -3.43 0.14
C GLN A 76 -9.87 -2.52 1.03
N ARG A 77 -9.62 -1.20 1.02
CA ARG A 77 -10.38 -0.19 1.78
C ARG A 77 -11.53 0.41 0.98
N THR A 78 -11.55 0.19 -0.33
CA THR A 78 -12.64 0.62 -1.18
C THR A 78 -13.69 -0.47 -1.11
N PRO A 79 -14.91 -0.19 -0.60
CA PRO A 79 -15.96 -1.20 -0.60
C PRO A 79 -16.15 -1.69 -2.04
N ASP A 80 -16.25 -3.01 -2.22
CA ASP A 80 -16.67 -3.58 -3.50
C ASP A 80 -18.00 -2.91 -3.90
N ASP A 81 -18.07 -2.41 -5.12
CA ASP A 81 -19.33 -1.98 -5.73
C ASP A 81 -20.21 -3.25 -5.86
N MET A 82 -21.03 -3.54 -4.82
CA MET A 82 -22.10 -4.53 -4.85
C MET A 82 -23.35 -3.97 -5.53
#